data_AF-A0AAJ5YT60-F1
#
_entry.id   AF-A0AAJ5YT60-F1
#
_cell.length_a   1.000
_cell.length_b   1.000
_cell.length_c   1.000
_cell.angle_alpha   90.00
_cell.angle_beta   90.00
_cell.angle_gamma   90.00
#
_symmetry.space_group_name_H-M   'P 1'
#
loop_
_entity.id
_entity.type
_entity.pdbx_description
1 polymer ?
#
loop_
_entity_poly.entity_id
_entity_poly.type
_entity_poly.pdbx_seq_one_letter_code
_entity_poly.pdbx_strand_id
1 'polypeptide(L)'
;MQDPRPPLFTHELAVSREQSGEVLQGFLHTILFTRLLGALEPTTKEVFGVELPYVRDSAMEKRITDTITEILTCLDKNAGKKACTNLDVVISWHRPEHLDALPKSRPPKQDARQASNPIFHSPYSWLASAISGGRSGGRDALDRTILTCEDSGDSISSIFEQWLLSLQIVYHSEQQDNDPDLTSFLLSALSFANKHQTRLPPVGDACLAPFPFSIESSMRH
;
A
#
# COMPACT_ATOMS: atom_id res chain seq x y z
N MET A 1 -23.25 11.77 -14.85
CA MET A 1 -22.48 12.35 -13.72
C MET A 1 -21.75 11.21 -13.03
N GLN A 2 -20.41 11.24 -12.97
CA GLN A 2 -19.67 10.28 -12.16
C GLN A 2 -19.75 10.74 -10.70
N ASP A 3 -20.00 9.82 -9.75
CA ASP A 3 -19.97 10.13 -8.31
C ASP A 3 -18.59 10.71 -7.96
N PRO A 4 -18.52 11.93 -7.38
CA PRO A 4 -17.25 12.57 -7.06
C PRO A 4 -16.44 11.82 -5.99
N ARG A 5 -17.07 10.89 -5.26
CA ARG A 5 -16.37 10.11 -4.23
C ARG A 5 -15.53 8.98 -4.84
N PRO A 6 -14.32 8.74 -4.31
CA PRO A 6 -13.53 7.59 -4.72
C PRO A 6 -14.31 6.30 -4.42
N PRO A 7 -14.27 5.28 -5.29
CA PRO A 7 -14.79 3.96 -4.96
C PRO A 7 -14.13 3.43 -3.69
N LEU A 8 -14.94 2.89 -2.79
CA LEU A 8 -14.50 2.25 -1.56
C LEU A 8 -14.88 0.78 -1.61
N PHE A 9 -13.88 -0.09 -1.52
CA PHE A 9 -14.06 -1.51 -1.23
C PHE A 9 -14.07 -1.71 0.28
N THR A 10 -14.96 -2.55 0.79
CA THR A 10 -14.98 -2.93 2.21
C THR A 10 -15.13 -4.43 2.32
N HIS A 11 -14.29 -5.05 3.14
CA HIS A 11 -14.39 -6.46 3.46
C HIS A 11 -14.20 -6.66 4.97
N GLU A 12 -15.09 -7.44 5.57
CA GLU A 12 -15.10 -7.71 6.99
C GLU A 12 -14.86 -9.20 7.24
N LEU A 13 -13.94 -9.53 8.16
CA LEU A 13 -13.59 -10.91 8.47
C LEU A 13 -13.23 -11.07 9.95
N ALA A 14 -13.81 -12.07 10.62
CA ALA A 14 -13.35 -12.49 11.94
C ALA A 14 -12.24 -13.53 11.78
N VAL A 15 -11.13 -13.36 12.49
CA VAL A 15 -9.95 -14.23 12.37
C VAL A 15 -9.28 -14.40 13.72
N SER A 16 -8.67 -15.57 13.95
CA SER A 16 -7.86 -15.78 15.14
C SER A 16 -6.59 -14.93 15.09
N ARG A 17 -6.00 -14.62 16.26
CA ARG A 17 -4.74 -13.89 16.29
C ARG A 17 -3.61 -14.67 15.61
N GLU A 18 -3.62 -16.00 15.66
CA GLU A 18 -2.61 -16.86 15.05
C GLU A 18 -2.67 -16.79 13.52
N GLN A 19 -3.88 -16.73 12.96
CA GLN A 19 -4.14 -16.69 11.52
C GLN A 19 -3.99 -15.27 10.93
N SER A 20 -4.14 -14.22 11.74
CA SER A 20 -4.27 -12.84 11.27
C SER A 20 -3.10 -12.34 10.42
N GLY A 21 -1.88 -12.78 10.72
CA GLY A 21 -0.70 -12.39 9.95
C GLY A 21 -0.73 -12.90 8.52
N GLU A 22 -1.10 -14.16 8.33
CA GLU A 22 -1.17 -14.78 7.00
C GLU A 22 -2.37 -14.27 6.20
N VAL A 23 -3.51 -14.04 6.86
CA VAL A 23 -4.69 -13.40 6.24
C VAL A 23 -4.37 -11.99 5.76
N LEU A 24 -3.77 -11.15 6.61
CA LEU A 24 -3.37 -9.79 6.23
C LEU A 24 -2.37 -9.81 5.06
N GLN A 25 -1.44 -10.76 5.06
CA GLN A 25 -0.49 -10.94 3.96
C GLN A 25 -1.21 -11.27 2.66
N GLY A 26 -2.10 -12.27 2.67
CA GLY A 26 -2.89 -12.66 1.50
C GLY A 26 -3.74 -11.51 0.96
N PHE A 27 -4.39 -10.75 1.84
CA PHE A 27 -5.19 -9.58 1.46
C PHE A 27 -4.35 -8.50 0.78
N LEU A 28 -3.24 -8.08 1.40
CA LEU A 28 -2.38 -7.02 0.84
C LEU A 28 -1.77 -7.43 -0.50
N HIS A 29 -1.26 -8.66 -0.62
CA HIS A 29 -0.74 -9.15 -1.89
C HIS A 29 -1.81 -9.18 -2.98
N THR A 30 -3.02 -9.65 -2.65
CA THR A 30 -4.12 -9.72 -3.62
C THR A 30 -4.51 -8.32 -4.11
N ILE A 31 -4.72 -7.37 -3.19
CA ILE A 31 -5.10 -6.00 -3.54
C ILE A 31 -4.03 -5.35 -4.42
N LEU A 32 -2.76 -5.43 -4.00
CA LEU A 32 -1.65 -4.86 -4.75
C LEU A 32 -1.50 -5.51 -6.12
N PHE A 33 -1.64 -6.83 -6.23
CA PHE A 33 -1.60 -7.53 -7.52
C PHE A 33 -2.67 -7.04 -8.49
N THR A 34 -3.88 -6.72 -8.01
CA THR A 34 -4.98 -6.21 -8.87
C THR A 34 -4.82 -4.75 -9.33
N ARG A 35 -3.80 -4.04 -8.84
CA ARG A 35 -3.65 -2.58 -9.02
C ARG A 35 -2.28 -2.10 -9.43
N LEU A 36 -1.24 -2.91 -9.22
CA LEU A 36 0.08 -2.67 -9.78
C LEU A 36 0.03 -2.93 -11.29
N LEU A 37 0.11 -1.86 -12.07
CA LEU A 37 0.10 -1.93 -13.53
C LEU A 37 1.55 -1.95 -14.01
N GLY A 38 2.11 -3.14 -14.19
CA GLY A 38 3.48 -3.36 -14.64
C GLY A 38 3.68 -4.81 -15.06
N ALA A 39 4.91 -5.17 -15.45
CA ALA A 39 5.28 -6.56 -15.70
C ALA A 39 5.45 -7.31 -14.37
N LEU A 40 4.34 -7.55 -13.68
CA LEU A 40 4.30 -8.48 -12.56
C LEU A 40 4.30 -9.90 -13.10
N GLU A 41 5.21 -10.71 -12.60
CA GLU A 41 5.20 -12.13 -12.89
C GLU A 41 4.04 -12.78 -12.12
N PRO A 42 3.09 -13.45 -12.81
CA PRO A 42 1.97 -14.10 -12.14
C PRO A 42 2.47 -15.12 -11.11
N THR A 43 1.94 -15.00 -9.90
CA THR A 43 2.26 -15.88 -8.78
C THR A 43 1.00 -16.13 -8.00
N THR A 44 0.84 -17.35 -7.49
CA THR A 44 -0.18 -17.66 -6.50
C THR A 44 0.46 -18.29 -5.29
N LYS A 45 -0.18 -18.13 -4.13
CA LYS A 45 0.15 -18.83 -2.89
C LYS A 45 -1.15 -19.35 -2.29
N GLU A 46 -1.14 -20.60 -1.83
CA GLU A 46 -2.25 -21.16 -1.07
C GLU A 46 -2.26 -20.59 0.35
N VAL A 47 -3.40 -20.07 0.78
CA VAL A 47 -3.63 -19.53 2.13
C VAL A 47 -5.00 -20.04 2.59
N PHE A 48 -5.04 -20.83 3.67
CA PHE A 48 -6.25 -21.48 4.20
C PHE A 48 -7.10 -22.16 3.11
N GLY A 49 -6.46 -22.93 2.21
CA GLY A 49 -7.12 -23.66 1.13
C GLY A 49 -7.57 -22.82 -0.07
N VAL A 50 -7.22 -21.52 -0.11
CA VAL A 50 -7.54 -20.62 -1.22
C VAL A 50 -6.25 -20.18 -1.92
N GLU A 51 -6.17 -20.36 -3.24
CA GLU A 51 -5.08 -19.82 -4.05
C GLU A 51 -5.27 -18.31 -4.25
N LEU A 52 -4.43 -17.50 -3.61
CA LEU A 52 -4.43 -16.05 -3.73
C LEU A 52 -3.31 -15.56 -4.64
N PRO A 53 -3.54 -14.52 -5.46
CA PRO A 53 -2.49 -13.93 -6.27
C PRO A 53 -1.47 -13.18 -5.41
N TYR A 54 -0.19 -13.31 -5.76
CA TYR A 54 0.93 -12.74 -5.03
C TYR A 54 1.81 -11.86 -5.91
N VAL A 55 2.32 -10.80 -5.31
CA VAL A 55 3.26 -9.86 -5.94
C VAL A 55 4.68 -10.39 -5.73
N ARG A 56 5.35 -10.78 -6.83
CA ARG A 56 6.76 -11.22 -6.82
C ARG A 56 7.70 -10.05 -7.13
N ASP A 57 7.76 -9.09 -6.21
CA ASP A 57 8.71 -7.97 -6.23
C ASP A 57 9.29 -7.81 -4.82
N SER A 58 10.61 -7.88 -4.70
CA SER A 58 11.28 -7.95 -3.40
C SER A 58 11.10 -6.69 -2.55
N ALA A 59 11.01 -5.52 -3.18
CA ALA A 59 10.74 -4.27 -2.48
C ALA A 59 9.31 -4.24 -1.93
N MET A 60 8.34 -4.72 -2.72
CA MET A 60 6.95 -4.81 -2.32
C MET A 60 6.71 -5.87 -1.25
N GLU A 61 7.27 -7.07 -1.41
CA GLU A 61 7.22 -8.15 -0.42
C GLU A 61 7.77 -7.69 0.94
N LYS A 62 8.92 -7.00 0.92
CA LYS A 62 9.51 -6.41 2.13
C LYS A 62 8.59 -5.38 2.75
N ARG A 63 8.04 -4.44 1.95
CA ARG A 63 7.11 -3.41 2.44
C ARG A 63 5.87 -4.03 3.10
N ILE A 64 5.25 -5.01 2.44
CA ILE A 64 4.09 -5.75 2.99
C ILE A 64 4.47 -6.40 4.32
N THR A 65 5.60 -7.10 4.37
CA THR A 65 6.07 -7.82 5.57
C THR A 65 6.34 -6.85 6.73
N ASP A 66 7.02 -5.74 6.46
CA ASP A 66 7.33 -4.71 7.46
C ASP A 66 6.04 -4.09 8.02
N THR A 67 5.10 -3.71 7.14
CA THR A 67 3.80 -3.15 7.54
C THR A 67 2.98 -4.14 8.38
N ILE A 68 2.91 -5.41 8.00
CA ILE A 68 2.21 -6.43 8.79
C ILE A 68 2.87 -6.61 10.16
N THR A 69 4.21 -6.66 10.19
CA THR A 69 4.96 -6.79 11.45
C THR A 69 4.65 -5.63 12.40
N GLU A 70 4.58 -4.40 11.88
CA GLU A 70 4.20 -3.22 12.65
C GLU A 70 2.76 -3.32 13.17
N ILE A 71 1.80 -3.67 12.31
CA ILE A 71 0.38 -3.84 12.67
C ILE A 71 0.23 -4.88 13.79
N LEU A 72 0.83 -6.06 13.61
CA LEU A 72 0.74 -7.15 14.58
C LEU A 72 1.41 -6.80 15.91
N THR A 73 2.57 -6.13 15.86
CA THR A 73 3.25 -5.63 17.07
C THR A 73 2.37 -4.62 17.80
N CYS A 74 1.67 -3.75 17.07
CA CYS A 74 0.74 -2.79 17.64
C CYS A 74 -0.48 -3.50 18.26
N LEU A 75 -1.05 -4.48 17.57
CA LEU A 75 -2.13 -5.31 18.10
C LEU A 75 -1.74 -6.02 19.40
N ASP A 76 -0.56 -6.62 19.46
CA ASP A 76 -0.11 -7.38 20.63
C ASP A 76 0.08 -6.49 21.85
N LYS A 77 0.59 -5.27 21.66
CA LYS A 77 0.69 -4.26 22.73
C LYS A 77 -0.68 -3.85 23.27
N ASN A 78 -1.72 -3.90 22.45
CA ASN A 78 -3.07 -3.46 22.78
C ASN A 78 -4.03 -4.61 23.13
N ALA A 79 -3.59 -5.87 23.00
CA ALA A 79 -4.39 -7.07 23.24
C ALA A 79 -4.97 -7.14 24.66
N GLY A 80 -4.21 -6.66 25.66
CA GLY A 80 -4.68 -6.51 27.04
C GLY A 80 -5.45 -7.73 27.58
N LYS A 81 -6.53 -7.49 28.32
CA LYS A 81 -7.48 -8.53 28.78
C LYS A 81 -8.67 -8.71 27.81
N LYS A 82 -8.56 -8.25 26.57
CA LYS A 82 -9.69 -8.24 25.64
C LYS A 82 -9.82 -9.61 24.97
N ALA A 83 -11.06 -10.07 24.83
CA ALA A 83 -11.36 -11.28 24.09
C ALA A 83 -11.20 -11.07 22.57
N CYS A 84 -11.52 -9.86 22.09
CA CYS A 84 -11.34 -9.47 20.68
C CYS A 84 -10.96 -7.99 20.52
N THR A 85 -10.35 -7.67 19.38
CA THR A 85 -10.00 -6.30 18.95
C THR A 85 -10.40 -6.13 17.49
N ASN A 86 -11.01 -4.99 17.14
CA ASN A 86 -11.30 -4.64 15.76
C ASN A 86 -10.10 -3.88 15.15
N LEU A 87 -9.54 -4.41 14.08
CA LEU A 87 -8.47 -3.81 13.28
C LEU A 87 -9.05 -3.34 11.96
N ASP A 88 -8.87 -2.07 11.63
CA ASP A 88 -9.13 -1.57 10.28
C ASP A 88 -7.79 -1.31 9.58
N VAL A 89 -7.64 -1.86 8.36
CA VAL A 89 -6.52 -1.57 7.46
C VAL A 89 -7.08 -0.89 6.22
N VAL A 90 -6.59 0.31 5.92
CA VAL A 90 -7.00 1.12 4.79
C VAL A 90 -5.86 1.23 3.79
N ILE A 91 -6.13 0.85 2.54
CA ILE A 91 -5.22 1.06 1.41
C ILE A 91 -5.83 2.14 0.52
N SER A 92 -5.12 3.26 0.36
CA SER A 92 -5.57 4.38 -0.48
C SER A 92 -4.68 4.51 -1.70
N TRP A 93 -5.28 4.63 -2.89
CA TRP A 93 -4.59 4.87 -4.15
C TRP A 93 -4.71 6.34 -4.56
N HIS A 94 -3.58 6.95 -4.87
CA HIS A 94 -3.47 8.39 -5.15
C HIS A 94 -3.13 8.66 -6.62
N ARG A 95 -3.62 9.78 -7.14
CA ARG A 95 -3.24 10.30 -8.46
C ARG A 95 -1.76 10.72 -8.42
N PRO A 96 -0.96 10.40 -9.45
CA PRO A 96 0.41 10.90 -9.54
C PRO A 96 0.41 12.42 -9.68
N GLU A 97 1.24 13.11 -8.90
CA GLU A 97 1.31 14.59 -8.89
C GLU A 97 1.88 15.20 -10.20
N HIS A 98 2.25 14.39 -11.19
CA HIS A 98 3.11 14.79 -12.32
C HIS A 98 2.42 14.84 -13.70
N LEU A 99 1.08 14.84 -13.80
CA LEU A 99 0.41 15.05 -15.10
C LEU A 99 0.00 16.51 -15.36
N ASP A 100 -0.01 17.37 -14.35
CA ASP A 100 -0.40 18.78 -14.50
C ASP A 100 0.78 19.77 -14.55
N ALA A 101 2.00 19.32 -14.23
CA ALA A 101 3.21 20.16 -14.20
C ALA A 101 4.19 19.79 -15.33
N LEU A 102 3.76 19.89 -16.58
CA LEU A 102 4.72 20.07 -17.68
C LEU A 102 5.07 21.56 -17.75
N PRO A 103 6.24 22.02 -17.26
CA PRO A 103 6.73 23.32 -17.69
C PRO A 103 6.91 23.27 -19.21
N LYS A 104 6.31 24.23 -19.92
CA LYS A 104 6.64 24.51 -21.32
C LYS A 104 8.13 24.83 -21.42
N SER A 105 8.96 23.80 -21.55
CA SER A 105 10.41 23.96 -21.68
C SER A 105 10.71 24.48 -23.08
N ARG A 106 10.95 25.80 -23.14
CA ARG A 106 11.71 26.44 -24.21
C ARG A 106 13.07 25.71 -24.30
N PRO A 107 13.57 25.33 -25.48
CA PRO A 107 14.83 24.60 -25.57
C PRO A 107 15.98 25.53 -25.10
N PRO A 108 16.85 25.07 -24.18
CA PRO A 108 18.01 25.87 -23.77
C PRO A 108 19.09 25.83 -24.85
N LYS A 109 19.73 26.98 -25.07
CA LYS A 109 20.94 27.09 -25.90
C LYS A 109 22.04 26.22 -25.29
N GLN A 110 22.61 25.34 -26.13
CA GLN A 110 23.75 24.51 -25.78
C GLN A 110 25.00 25.39 -25.64
N ASP A 111 25.51 25.51 -24.42
CA ASP A 111 26.92 25.79 -24.19
C ASP A 111 27.58 24.54 -23.62
N ALA A 112 28.59 24.07 -24.36
CA ALA A 112 29.30 22.84 -24.09
C ALA A 112 30.26 23.01 -22.91
N ARG A 113 30.22 22.03 -21.99
CA ARG A 113 31.29 21.52 -21.09
C ARG A 113 30.81 21.42 -19.64
N GLN A 114 30.22 20.29 -19.28
CA GLN A 114 30.49 19.63 -18.00
C GLN A 114 29.94 18.21 -18.00
N ALA A 115 30.69 17.31 -17.38
CA ALA A 115 30.55 15.87 -17.43
C ALA A 115 29.14 15.39 -17.06
N SER A 116 28.55 14.60 -17.96
CA SER A 116 27.32 13.87 -17.72
C SER A 116 27.60 12.71 -16.77
N ASN A 117 27.28 12.88 -15.48
CA ASN A 117 26.96 11.72 -14.66
C ASN A 117 25.62 11.18 -15.16
N PRO A 118 25.49 9.87 -15.46
CA PRO A 118 24.18 9.32 -15.76
C PRO A 118 23.31 9.45 -14.51
N ILE A 119 22.30 10.32 -14.58
CA ILE A 119 21.19 10.34 -13.63
C ILE A 119 20.50 8.99 -13.79
N PHE A 120 20.75 8.10 -12.84
CA PHE A 120 20.12 6.80 -12.79
C PHE A 120 18.65 7.02 -12.46
N HIS A 121 17.79 7.04 -13.48
CA HIS A 121 16.33 7.02 -13.30
C HIS A 121 15.95 5.64 -12.78
N SER A 122 15.99 5.48 -11.45
CA SER A 122 15.35 4.33 -10.82
C SER A 122 13.86 4.37 -11.17
N PRO A 123 13.23 3.24 -11.54
CA PRO A 123 11.78 3.13 -11.71
C PRO A 123 11.00 3.43 -10.40
N TYR A 124 11.73 3.66 -9.31
CA TYR A 124 11.24 4.11 -8.03
C TYR A 124 11.86 5.45 -7.64
N SER A 125 11.86 6.44 -8.53
CA SER A 125 12.46 7.77 -8.27
C SER A 125 11.87 8.46 -7.03
N TRP A 126 10.61 8.17 -6.68
CA TRP A 126 9.99 8.59 -5.41
C TRP A 126 10.57 7.88 -4.17
N LEU A 127 11.09 6.66 -4.33
CA LEU A 127 11.69 5.84 -3.28
C LEU A 127 13.17 6.21 -3.08
N ALA A 128 13.84 6.71 -4.13
CA ALA A 128 15.20 7.26 -4.04
C ALA A 128 15.30 8.48 -3.11
N SER A 129 14.22 9.28 -3.03
CA SER A 129 14.13 10.41 -2.09
C SER A 129 14.00 9.97 -0.62
N ALA A 130 13.54 8.75 -0.35
CA ALA A 130 13.41 8.22 1.02
C ALA A 130 14.69 7.56 1.56
N ILE A 131 15.62 7.15 0.68
CA ILE A 131 16.83 6.39 1.06
C ILE A 131 18.11 7.24 0.98
N SER A 132 18.08 8.41 0.32
CA SER A 132 19.22 9.34 0.21
C SER A 132 19.43 10.16 1.49
N GLY A 133 19.55 9.49 2.64
CA GLY A 133 19.88 10.08 3.94
C GLY A 133 21.05 9.35 4.57
N GLY A 134 22.27 9.57 4.07
CA GLY A 134 23.44 8.88 4.62
C GLY A 134 24.81 9.43 4.22
N ARG A 135 25.30 10.36 5.04
CA ARG A 135 26.72 10.65 5.39
C ARG A 135 27.41 11.87 4.74
N SER A 136 27.40 12.97 5.50
CA SER A 136 28.64 13.65 5.88
C SER A 136 28.48 14.31 7.24
N GLY A 137 29.53 14.18 8.06
CA GLY A 137 29.49 14.43 9.49
C GLY A 137 29.47 15.91 9.89
N GLY A 138 29.02 16.15 11.12
CA GLY A 138 29.05 17.46 11.75
C GLY A 138 28.08 17.49 12.91
N ARG A 139 28.60 17.82 14.10
CA ARG A 139 27.85 18.04 15.33
C ARG A 139 26.80 19.12 15.12
N ASP A 140 25.56 18.87 15.52
CA ASP A 140 24.83 19.65 16.53
C ASP A 140 23.41 19.09 16.71
N ALA A 141 22.95 19.15 17.94
CA ALA A 141 21.65 18.66 18.38
C ALA A 141 20.56 19.70 18.07
N LEU A 142 19.61 19.34 17.20
CA LEU A 142 18.19 19.72 17.23
C LEU A 142 17.47 19.06 16.03
N ASP A 143 16.24 18.60 16.27
CA ASP A 143 15.28 18.00 15.32
C ASP A 143 15.64 16.68 14.62
N ARG A 144 15.31 15.60 15.33
CA ARG A 144 14.88 14.34 14.69
C ARG A 144 13.44 14.50 14.20
N THR A 145 13.25 15.15 13.07
CA THR A 145 11.99 15.06 12.32
C THR A 145 12.05 13.79 11.47
N ILE A 146 11.49 12.71 12.00
CA ILE A 146 10.98 11.61 11.18
C ILE A 146 9.95 12.27 10.28
N LEU A 147 10.23 12.43 8.99
CA LEU A 147 9.24 12.94 8.04
C LEU A 147 8.20 11.83 7.80
N THR A 148 7.29 11.67 8.77
CA THR A 148 5.87 11.64 8.45
C THR A 148 5.63 12.82 7.54
N CYS A 149 5.14 12.58 6.32
CA CYS A 149 4.68 13.65 5.46
C CYS A 149 3.44 14.24 6.13
N GLU A 150 3.66 15.19 7.05
CA GLU A 150 2.60 15.99 7.64
C GLU A 150 2.14 17.03 6.61
N ASP A 151 0.89 16.85 6.22
CA ASP A 151 -0.13 17.89 6.09
C ASP A 151 0.10 19.00 5.07
N SER A 152 -0.26 18.69 3.82
CA SER A 152 -0.96 19.67 2.99
C SER A 152 -2.42 19.23 2.94
N GLY A 153 -3.33 20.04 3.49
CA GLY A 153 -4.77 19.76 3.67
C GLY A 153 -5.60 19.58 2.38
N ASP A 154 -5.04 18.95 1.35
CA ASP A 154 -5.66 18.57 0.07
C ASP A 154 -5.71 17.04 -0.14
N SER A 155 -5.26 16.24 0.84
CA SER A 155 -4.98 14.80 0.70
C SER A 155 -6.16 13.92 0.27
N ILE A 156 -7.41 14.31 0.48
CA ILE A 156 -8.58 13.55 -0.01
C ILE A 156 -8.77 13.75 -1.53
N SER A 157 -8.36 14.90 -2.07
CA SER A 157 -8.50 15.25 -3.49
C SER A 157 -7.65 14.36 -4.40
N SER A 158 -6.49 13.91 -3.90
CA SER A 158 -5.59 13.03 -4.66
C SER A 158 -6.07 11.58 -4.69
N ILE A 159 -6.89 11.14 -3.73
CA ILE A 159 -7.34 9.76 -3.65
C ILE A 159 -8.37 9.47 -4.75
N PHE A 160 -8.14 8.41 -5.52
CA PHE A 160 -9.08 7.97 -6.55
C PHE A 160 -9.73 6.63 -6.25
N GLU A 161 -9.20 5.84 -5.31
CA GLU A 161 -9.74 4.55 -4.89
C GLU A 161 -9.27 4.17 -3.48
N GLN A 162 -10.13 3.52 -2.71
CA GLN A 162 -9.82 3.05 -1.35
C GLN A 162 -10.27 1.62 -1.12
N TRP A 163 -9.53 0.91 -0.27
CA TRP A 163 -9.83 -0.45 0.18
C TRP A 163 -9.77 -0.48 1.71
N LEU A 164 -10.86 -0.87 2.35
CA LEU A 164 -10.98 -1.02 3.79
C LEU A 164 -11.13 -2.51 4.14
N LEU A 165 -10.23 -3.00 4.98
CA LEU A 165 -10.26 -4.34 5.53
C LEU A 165 -10.54 -4.22 7.03
N SER A 166 -11.71 -4.66 7.47
CA SER A 166 -12.10 -4.65 8.88
C SER A 166 -12.01 -6.06 9.45
N LEU A 167 -10.96 -6.31 10.23
CA LEU A 167 -10.69 -7.60 10.84
C LEU A 167 -11.10 -7.59 12.32
N GLN A 168 -11.94 -8.54 12.71
CA GLN A 168 -12.19 -8.83 14.13
C GLN A 168 -11.19 -9.88 14.60
N ILE A 169 -10.17 -9.44 15.33
CA ILE A 169 -9.12 -10.31 15.86
C ILE A 169 -9.59 -10.95 17.17
N VAL A 170 -9.66 -12.27 17.21
CA VAL A 170 -10.05 -13.05 18.40
C VAL A 170 -8.81 -13.67 19.04
N TYR A 171 -8.57 -13.41 20.33
CA TYR A 171 -7.36 -13.87 21.04
C TYR A 171 -7.54 -15.17 21.80
N HIS A 172 -8.77 -15.52 22.19
CA HIS A 172 -9.07 -16.73 22.96
C HIS A 172 -10.23 -17.42 22.26
N SER A 173 -9.93 -18.13 21.18
CA SER A 173 -10.90 -19.04 20.56
C SER A 173 -10.81 -20.37 21.28
N GLU A 174 -11.86 -20.74 22.02
CA GLU A 174 -12.03 -22.13 22.44
C GLU A 174 -12.35 -22.93 21.18
N GLN A 175 -11.31 -23.49 20.55
CA GLN A 175 -11.37 -24.62 19.61
C GLN A 175 -12.56 -24.61 18.63
N GLN A 176 -12.69 -23.56 17.83
CA GLN A 176 -13.37 -23.69 16.56
C GLN A 176 -12.43 -23.21 15.45
N ASP A 177 -11.70 -24.19 14.93
CA ASP A 177 -10.76 -24.11 13.82
C ASP A 177 -11.55 -23.92 12.51
N ASN A 178 -12.21 -22.77 12.40
CA ASN A 178 -12.84 -22.36 11.16
C ASN A 178 -11.78 -21.64 10.33
N ASP A 179 -11.49 -22.19 9.16
CA ASP A 179 -10.69 -21.51 8.16
C ASP A 179 -11.40 -20.19 7.77
N PRO A 180 -10.67 -19.07 7.69
CA PRO A 180 -11.25 -17.81 7.25
C PRO A 180 -11.77 -17.94 5.81
N ASP A 181 -12.96 -17.38 5.52
CA ASP A 181 -13.51 -17.38 4.17
C ASP A 181 -12.80 -16.35 3.28
N LEU A 182 -11.65 -16.75 2.73
CA LEU A 182 -10.88 -15.92 1.80
C LEU A 182 -11.40 -15.98 0.36
N THR A 183 -12.30 -16.92 0.06
CA THR A 183 -12.89 -17.04 -1.28
C THR A 183 -13.84 -15.88 -1.56
N SER A 184 -14.69 -15.53 -0.58
CA SER A 184 -15.58 -14.37 -0.72
C SER A 184 -14.78 -13.06 -0.83
N PHE A 185 -13.68 -12.92 -0.10
CA PHE A 185 -12.73 -11.83 -0.28
C PHE A 185 -12.21 -11.77 -1.73
N LEU A 186 -11.59 -12.84 -2.23
CA LEU A 186 -10.96 -12.85 -3.55
C LEU A 186 -11.96 -12.48 -4.65
N LEU A 187 -13.14 -13.11 -4.66
CA LEU A 187 -14.16 -12.85 -5.68
C LEU A 187 -14.70 -11.42 -5.60
N SER A 188 -14.94 -10.91 -4.39
CA SER A 188 -15.43 -9.53 -4.21
C SER A 188 -14.38 -8.49 -4.57
N ALA A 189 -13.11 -8.72 -4.22
CA ALA A 189 -11.97 -7.88 -4.57
C ALA A 189 -11.79 -7.80 -6.09
N LEU A 190 -11.80 -8.95 -6.79
CA LEU A 190 -11.68 -8.99 -8.25
C LEU A 190 -12.87 -8.34 -8.94
N SER A 191 -14.09 -8.56 -8.44
CA SER A 191 -15.31 -7.94 -8.96
C SER A 191 -15.25 -6.41 -8.84
N PHE A 192 -14.87 -5.91 -7.66
CA PHE A 192 -14.65 -4.48 -7.43
C PHE A 192 -13.56 -3.94 -8.35
N ALA A 193 -12.44 -4.66 -8.44
CA ALA A 193 -11.29 -4.28 -9.24
C ALA A 193 -11.69 -4.07 -10.71
N ASN A 194 -12.45 -5.01 -11.26
CA ASN A 194 -12.94 -5.00 -12.64
C ASN A 194 -14.00 -3.93 -12.89
N LYS A 195 -14.95 -3.77 -11.95
CA LYS A 195 -16.02 -2.76 -12.07
C LYS A 195 -15.49 -1.33 -12.15
N HIS A 196 -14.34 -1.06 -11.52
CA HIS A 196 -13.76 0.28 -11.40
C HIS A 196 -12.57 0.55 -12.33
N GLN A 197 -12.26 -0.35 -13.28
CA GLN A 197 -11.16 -0.17 -14.25
C GLN A 197 -11.24 1.15 -15.03
N THR A 198 -12.45 1.61 -15.38
CA THR A 198 -12.65 2.85 -16.14
C THR A 198 -12.34 4.12 -15.33
N ARG A 199 -12.09 4.01 -14.03
CA ARG A 199 -11.77 5.13 -13.13
C ARG A 199 -10.27 5.29 -12.87
N LEU A 200 -9.44 4.38 -13.40
CA LEU A 200 -8.00 4.44 -13.25
C LEU A 200 -7.47 5.70 -13.95
N PRO A 201 -6.58 6.49 -13.31
CA PRO A 201 -5.93 7.61 -13.96
C PRO A 201 -5.09 7.15 -15.17
N PRO A 202 -4.82 8.04 -16.14
CA PRO A 202 -3.88 7.74 -17.22
C PRO A 202 -2.51 7.33 -16.66
N VAL A 203 -1.97 6.23 -17.15
CA VAL A 203 -0.63 5.77 -16.80
C VAL A 203 0.38 6.62 -17.58
N GLY A 204 1.06 7.54 -16.89
CA GLY A 204 2.05 8.44 -17.50
C GLY A 204 3.45 7.84 -17.65
N ASP A 205 3.73 6.72 -16.95
CA ASP A 205 5.04 6.07 -16.91
C ASP A 205 4.87 4.55 -16.82
N ALA A 206 5.78 3.78 -17.43
CA ALA A 206 5.78 2.32 -17.46
C ALA A 206 6.34 1.68 -16.18
N CYS A 207 6.40 2.42 -15.07
CA CYS A 207 6.87 1.93 -13.78
C CYS A 207 5.88 0.94 -13.15
N LEU A 208 6.39 -0.01 -12.35
CA LEU A 208 5.64 -1.13 -11.77
C LEU A 208 4.49 -0.71 -10.83
N ALA A 209 4.61 0.47 -10.22
CA ALA A 209 3.59 1.12 -9.41
C ALA A 209 3.29 2.51 -9.98
N PRO A 210 2.48 2.62 -11.04
CA PRO A 210 2.22 3.92 -11.66
C PRO A 210 1.33 4.81 -10.80
N PHE A 211 0.71 4.25 -9.75
CA PHE A 211 -0.10 4.97 -8.79
C PHE A 211 0.50 4.84 -7.39
N PRO A 212 0.84 5.97 -6.73
CA PRO A 212 1.21 5.96 -5.32
C PRO A 212 0.10 5.39 -4.44
N PHE A 213 0.47 4.70 -3.36
CA PHE A 213 -0.49 4.21 -2.38
C PHE A 213 0.05 4.30 -0.94
N SER A 214 -0.87 4.54 0.00
CA SER A 214 -0.63 4.46 1.44
C SER A 214 -1.32 3.22 2.04
N ILE A 215 -0.76 2.70 3.14
CA ILE A 215 -1.41 1.69 3.98
C ILE A 215 -1.46 2.27 5.38
N GLU A 216 -2.66 2.40 5.93
CA GLU A 216 -2.92 2.90 7.27
C GLU A 216 -3.64 1.84 8.08
N SER A 217 -3.34 1.74 9.37
CA SER A 217 -4.01 0.81 10.27
C SER A 217 -4.52 1.53 11.50
N SER A 218 -5.74 1.23 11.92
CA SER A 218 -6.33 1.75 13.16
C SER A 218 -7.00 0.64 13.94
N MET A 219 -7.01 0.75 15.27
CA MET A 219 -7.70 -0.18 16.15
C MET A 219 -8.94 0.49 16.72
N ARG A 220 -10.10 -0.13 16.58
CA ARG A 220 -11.35 0.32 17.20
C ARG A 220 -11.56 -0.40 18.53
N HIS A 221 -12.10 0.32 19.51
CA HIS A 221 -12.38 -0.15 20.87
C HIS A 221 -13.85 -0.44 21.08
#